data_AF-A0A7G8FUG1-F1
#
_entry.id   AF-A0A7G8FUG1-F1
#
_cell.length_a   1.000
_cell.length_b   1.000
_cell.length_c   1.000
_cell.angle_alpha   90.00
_cell.angle_beta   90.00
_cell.angle_gamma   90.00
#
_symmetry.space_group_name_H-M   'P 1'
#
loop_
_entity.id
_entity.type
_entity.pdbx_description
1 polymer ?
#
loop_
_entity_poly.entity_id
_entity_poly.type
_entity_poly.pdbx_seq_one_letter_code
_entity_poly.pdbx_strand_id
1 'polypeptide(L)'
;MGSARFFLLAIRLGLFQACLGALSVLTLGIFNRLLIEEFAVPAALTALALGCQQLVAFTRVWFGQRSDRCRWRGLRRTPFIIGGAAAFCALTWIAGRLVLWIAAASMVDDASAVIERGLLLAVVFLLYGLAISASSTPFAALLVDVSTDKQRPVLVSIVWSMLMVGIVVGAILLSSFLGSSCASAELTDVIDGVRRLIAVAPVVIFGLVLIAIAGVEPRIINNNRKEKGHSNDQEISLAASWTILRASPQVGYFFAVLSLFTFSLFLQEAVLEPYGGAIFAMDVCATTRLNAIWGIGTLLGIATTGFLFVPRLGAQRTALLGGLLSAVFVLLIVVAGGMNSEPLFKGALFLFGAAAGISTNASLTLMLGLTSPLMAGTFIGVWGLAQAYARGLATIGGGALLSLFGQFTGSQNSFSAYAGVFIVQAMGLLIAGIMLLRVDTKLFQRKVEQALASVLTSELD
;
A
#
# COMPACT_ATOMS: atom_id res chain seq x y z
N MET A 1 -18.76 -4.73 -25.30
CA MET A 1 -19.62 -4.27 -24.18
C MET A 1 -19.98 -2.81 -24.40
N GLY A 2 -21.23 -2.40 -24.18
CA GLY A 2 -21.59 -0.97 -24.15
C GLY A 2 -20.86 -0.24 -23.02
N SER A 3 -20.63 1.08 -23.16
CA SER A 3 -19.83 1.88 -22.21
C SER A 3 -20.33 1.75 -20.77
N ALA A 4 -21.65 1.83 -20.55
CA ALA A 4 -22.26 1.70 -19.22
C ALA A 4 -22.00 0.33 -18.56
N ARG A 5 -22.09 -0.78 -19.32
CA ARG A 5 -21.81 -2.13 -18.79
C ARG A 5 -20.34 -2.30 -18.42
N PHE A 6 -19.44 -1.66 -19.16
CA PHE A 6 -18.01 -1.67 -18.86
C PHE A 6 -17.70 -0.90 -17.56
N PHE A 7 -18.26 0.30 -17.38
CA PHE A 7 -18.09 1.07 -16.15
C PHE A 7 -18.66 0.35 -14.93
N LEU A 8 -19.84 -0.28 -15.05
CA LEU A 8 -20.40 -1.09 -13.97
C LEU A 8 -19.50 -2.28 -13.61
N LEU A 9 -18.92 -2.95 -14.60
CA LEU A 9 -17.95 -4.02 -14.36
C LEU A 9 -16.70 -3.48 -13.65
N ALA A 10 -16.19 -2.33 -14.08
CA ALA A 10 -15.01 -1.70 -13.49
C ALA A 10 -15.22 -1.31 -12.02
N ILE A 11 -16.37 -0.69 -11.70
CA ILE A 11 -16.74 -0.35 -10.31
C ILE A 11 -16.93 -1.62 -9.48
N ARG A 12 -17.62 -2.62 -10.04
CA ARG A 12 -17.84 -3.92 -9.38
C ARG A 12 -16.52 -4.61 -9.04
N LEU A 13 -15.58 -4.67 -9.98
CA LEU A 13 -14.26 -5.24 -9.72
C LEU A 13 -13.44 -4.34 -8.78
N GLY A 14 -13.59 -3.03 -8.90
CA GLY A 14 -12.98 -2.05 -7.99
C GLY A 14 -13.38 -2.24 -6.53
N LEU A 15 -14.57 -2.79 -6.26
CA LEU A 15 -15.00 -3.14 -4.90
C LEU A 15 -14.02 -4.07 -4.18
N PHE A 16 -13.35 -4.98 -4.90
CA PHE A 16 -12.29 -5.81 -4.32
C PHE A 16 -11.12 -4.97 -3.78
N GLN A 17 -10.67 -3.98 -4.54
CA GLN A 17 -9.60 -3.07 -4.10
C GLN A 17 -10.08 -2.13 -2.99
N ALA A 18 -11.34 -1.68 -3.05
CA ALA A 18 -11.94 -0.88 -1.98
C ALA A 18 -11.97 -1.66 -0.66
N CYS A 19 -12.26 -2.96 -0.70
CA CYS A 19 -12.19 -3.84 0.48
C CYS A 19 -10.79 -3.91 1.08
N LEU A 20 -9.74 -4.05 0.25
CA LEU A 20 -8.36 -4.03 0.72
C LEU A 20 -7.99 -2.68 1.35
N GLY A 21 -8.47 -1.57 0.77
CA GLY A 21 -8.31 -0.22 1.34
C GLY A 21 -9.02 -0.05 2.69
N ALA A 22 -10.23 -0.58 2.85
CA ALA A 22 -10.93 -0.56 4.12
C ALA A 22 -10.22 -1.40 5.19
N LEU A 23 -9.71 -2.58 4.82
CA LEU A 23 -8.89 -3.41 5.71
C LEU A 23 -7.60 -2.72 6.13
N SER A 24 -6.95 -1.96 5.24
CA SER A 24 -5.74 -1.23 5.62
C SER A 24 -6.01 -0.16 6.68
N VAL A 25 -7.20 0.45 6.71
CA VAL A 25 -7.55 1.41 7.77
C VAL A 25 -7.78 0.71 9.11
N LEU A 26 -8.38 -0.48 9.10
CA LEU A 26 -8.52 -1.27 10.32
C LEU A 26 -7.16 -1.65 10.90
N THR A 27 -6.20 -2.04 10.05
CA THR A 27 -4.89 -2.51 10.50
C THR A 27 -3.90 -1.38 10.79
N LEU A 28 -3.66 -0.49 9.81
CA LEU A 28 -2.71 0.61 9.94
C LEU A 28 -3.27 1.81 10.71
N GLY A 29 -4.59 1.95 10.81
CA GLY A 29 -5.23 3.00 11.60
C GLY A 29 -5.58 2.53 13.01
N ILE A 30 -6.64 1.72 13.12
CA ILE A 30 -7.22 1.35 14.42
C ILE A 30 -6.27 0.47 15.23
N PHE A 31 -5.80 -0.67 14.68
CA PHE A 31 -4.92 -1.56 15.44
C PHE A 31 -3.59 -0.90 15.77
N ASN A 32 -2.98 -0.19 14.81
CA ASN A 32 -1.73 0.52 15.01
C ASN A 32 -1.80 1.50 16.20
N ARG A 33 -2.81 2.38 16.21
CA ARG A 33 -3.02 3.34 17.31
C ARG A 33 -3.24 2.63 18.63
N LEU A 34 -4.12 1.64 18.68
CA LEU A 34 -4.43 0.93 19.92
C LEU A 34 -3.21 0.22 20.50
N LEU A 35 -2.42 -0.44 19.64
CA LEU A 35 -1.22 -1.15 20.08
C LEU A 35 -0.19 -0.18 20.68
N ILE A 36 0.09 0.95 20.01
CA ILE A 36 1.15 1.87 20.44
C ILE A 36 0.71 2.71 21.65
N GLU A 37 -0.48 3.31 21.60
CA GLU A 37 -0.89 4.30 22.59
C GLU A 37 -1.61 3.69 23.79
N GLU A 38 -2.55 2.77 23.54
CA GLU A 38 -3.42 2.24 24.61
C GLU A 38 -2.83 1.00 25.27
N PHE A 39 -2.16 0.14 24.49
CA PHE A 39 -1.62 -1.13 24.99
C PHE A 39 -0.11 -1.10 25.25
N ALA A 40 0.51 0.08 25.13
CA ALA A 40 1.93 0.33 25.38
C ALA A 40 2.89 -0.63 24.64
N VAL A 41 2.49 -1.14 23.47
CA VAL A 41 3.36 -1.98 22.64
C VAL A 41 4.45 -1.09 22.03
N PRO A 42 5.72 -1.52 22.04
CA PRO A 42 6.79 -0.78 21.38
C PRO A 42 6.46 -0.52 19.91
N ALA A 43 6.55 0.74 19.46
CA ALA A 43 6.23 1.12 18.09
C ALA A 43 7.01 0.32 17.03
N ALA A 44 8.26 -0.04 17.29
CA ALA A 44 9.07 -0.91 16.44
C ALA A 44 8.43 -2.29 16.23
N LEU A 45 7.87 -2.89 17.30
CA LEU A 45 7.23 -4.21 17.22
C LEU A 45 5.89 -4.13 16.50
N THR A 46 5.08 -3.11 16.79
CA THR A 46 3.81 -2.87 16.08
C THR A 46 4.04 -2.64 14.59
N ALA A 47 5.01 -1.78 14.25
CA ALA A 47 5.37 -1.49 12.87
C ALA A 47 5.99 -2.68 12.15
N LEU A 48 6.79 -3.50 12.85
CA LEU A 48 7.26 -4.79 12.34
C LEU A 48 6.07 -5.66 11.96
N ALA A 49 5.12 -5.85 12.87
CA ALA A 49 3.96 -6.68 12.61
C ALA A 49 3.17 -6.18 11.40
N LEU A 50 2.82 -4.90 11.36
CA LEU A 50 2.02 -4.32 10.28
C LEU A 50 2.77 -4.21 8.94
N GLY A 51 4.08 -3.99 8.96
CA GLY A 51 4.90 -3.84 7.75
C GLY A 51 5.35 -5.18 7.13
N CYS A 52 5.49 -6.24 7.93
CA CYS A 52 5.92 -7.57 7.48
C CYS A 52 5.04 -8.16 6.37
N GLN A 53 3.76 -7.78 6.30
CA GLN A 53 2.85 -8.22 5.22
C GLN A 53 3.36 -7.87 3.81
N GLN A 54 4.18 -6.81 3.67
CA GLN A 54 4.74 -6.41 2.38
C GLN A 54 6.03 -7.17 2.04
N LEU A 55 6.74 -7.73 3.04
CA LEU A 55 8.00 -8.44 2.82
C LEU A 55 7.81 -9.76 2.05
N VAL A 56 6.60 -10.32 2.11
CA VAL A 56 6.21 -11.52 1.37
C VAL A 56 5.76 -11.24 -0.07
N ALA A 57 5.93 -10.01 -0.58
CA ALA A 57 5.52 -9.63 -1.93
C ALA A 57 6.15 -10.49 -3.04
N PHE A 58 7.33 -11.09 -2.82
CA PHE A 58 7.94 -12.05 -3.77
C PHE A 58 7.02 -13.24 -4.09
N THR A 59 6.14 -13.63 -3.15
CA THR A 59 5.21 -14.74 -3.34
C THR A 59 4.13 -14.46 -4.39
N ARG A 60 3.92 -13.19 -4.76
CA ARG A 60 2.99 -12.79 -5.84
C ARG A 60 3.32 -13.52 -7.15
N VAL A 61 4.60 -13.64 -7.48
CA VAL A 61 5.06 -14.36 -8.69
C VAL A 61 4.63 -15.83 -8.64
N TRP A 62 4.83 -16.48 -7.51
CA TRP A 62 4.46 -17.88 -7.30
C TRP A 62 2.94 -18.09 -7.39
N PHE A 63 2.15 -17.23 -6.74
CA PHE A 63 0.68 -17.30 -6.80
C PHE A 63 0.12 -16.99 -8.19
N GLY A 64 0.76 -16.07 -8.93
CA GLY A 64 0.47 -15.84 -10.35
C GLY A 64 0.58 -17.13 -11.15
N GLN A 65 1.78 -17.71 -11.21
CA GLN A 65 2.06 -18.95 -11.94
C GLN A 65 1.18 -20.14 -11.49
N ARG A 66 0.89 -20.25 -10.20
CA ARG A 66 0.05 -21.34 -9.69
C ARG A 66 -1.41 -21.18 -10.10
N SER A 67 -1.92 -19.95 -10.08
CA SER A 67 -3.29 -19.64 -10.53
C SER A 67 -3.45 -19.84 -12.04
N ASP A 68 -2.40 -19.57 -12.84
CA ASP A 68 -2.40 -19.85 -14.28
C ASP A 68 -2.66 -21.32 -14.60
N ARG A 69 -2.12 -22.24 -13.79
CA ARG A 69 -2.21 -23.69 -13.97
C ARG A 69 -3.45 -24.33 -13.34
N CYS A 70 -4.21 -23.57 -12.55
CA CYS A 70 -5.40 -24.07 -11.88
C CYS A 70 -6.54 -24.29 -12.88
N ARG A 71 -7.33 -25.36 -12.70
CA ARG A 71 -8.49 -25.69 -13.56
C ARG A 71 -9.68 -26.16 -12.74
N TRP A 72 -9.92 -25.53 -11.59
CA TRP A 72 -11.00 -25.95 -10.69
C TRP A 72 -12.36 -25.56 -11.26
N ARG A 73 -13.20 -26.55 -11.60
CA ARG A 73 -14.53 -26.34 -12.23
C ARG A 73 -14.50 -25.46 -13.48
N GLY A 74 -13.42 -25.54 -14.26
CA GLY A 74 -13.22 -24.72 -15.46
C GLY A 74 -12.86 -23.26 -15.20
N LEU A 75 -12.55 -22.89 -13.94
CA LEU A 75 -12.05 -21.58 -13.53
C LEU A 75 -10.56 -21.69 -13.17
N ARG A 76 -9.77 -20.70 -13.59
CA ARG A 76 -8.33 -20.59 -13.32
C ARG A 76 -8.08 -19.67 -12.13
N ARG A 77 -8.60 -18.44 -12.17
CA ARG A 77 -8.24 -17.34 -11.24
C ARG A 77 -9.12 -17.31 -9.99
N THR A 78 -10.43 -17.40 -10.18
CA THR A 78 -11.45 -17.24 -9.13
C THR A 78 -11.24 -18.11 -7.87
N PRO A 79 -10.84 -19.39 -7.96
CA PRO A 79 -10.58 -20.22 -6.77
C PRO A 79 -9.47 -19.65 -5.87
N PHE A 80 -8.40 -19.13 -6.48
CA PHE A 80 -7.31 -18.49 -5.74
C PHE A 80 -7.76 -17.17 -5.12
N ILE A 81 -8.55 -16.37 -5.85
CA ILE A 81 -9.04 -15.10 -5.32
C ILE A 81 -9.99 -15.32 -4.14
N ILE A 82 -10.94 -16.26 -4.24
CA ILE A 82 -11.86 -16.55 -3.13
C ILE A 82 -11.12 -17.21 -1.96
N GLY A 83 -10.22 -18.15 -2.21
CA GLY A 83 -9.43 -18.81 -1.16
C GLY A 83 -8.52 -17.84 -0.42
N GLY A 84 -7.82 -16.97 -1.16
CA GLY A 84 -7.01 -15.90 -0.59
C GLY A 84 -7.86 -14.88 0.18
N ALA A 85 -9.06 -14.54 -0.33
CA ALA A 85 -10.00 -13.66 0.35
C ALA A 85 -10.53 -14.21 1.66
N ALA A 86 -10.92 -15.49 1.67
CA ALA A 86 -11.33 -16.17 2.89
C ALA A 86 -10.17 -16.19 3.90
N ALA A 87 -8.95 -16.50 3.44
CA ALA A 87 -7.77 -16.55 4.29
C ALA A 87 -7.42 -15.17 4.87
N PHE A 88 -7.36 -14.09 4.06
CA PHE A 88 -7.02 -12.78 4.60
C PHE A 88 -8.11 -12.25 5.54
N CYS A 89 -9.39 -12.52 5.28
CA CYS A 89 -10.48 -12.11 6.18
C CYS A 89 -10.41 -12.88 7.51
N ALA A 90 -10.17 -14.20 7.47
CA ALA A 90 -9.98 -15.00 8.67
C ALA A 90 -8.75 -14.54 9.47
N LEU A 91 -7.65 -14.22 8.80
CA LEU A 91 -6.44 -13.70 9.43
C LEU A 91 -6.63 -12.29 9.99
N THR A 92 -7.44 -11.43 9.38
CA THR A 92 -7.84 -10.15 9.99
C THR A 92 -8.63 -10.37 11.28
N TRP A 93 -9.55 -11.33 11.29
CA TRP A 93 -10.30 -11.68 12.51
C TRP A 93 -9.37 -12.22 13.62
N ILE A 94 -8.44 -13.11 13.27
CA ILE A 94 -7.43 -13.65 14.19
C ILE A 94 -6.52 -12.52 14.71
N ALA A 95 -6.04 -11.64 13.83
CA ALA A 95 -5.23 -10.49 14.20
C ALA A 95 -5.98 -9.58 15.18
N GLY A 96 -7.25 -9.26 14.91
CA GLY A 96 -8.10 -8.49 15.82
C GLY A 96 -8.26 -9.15 17.18
N ARG A 97 -8.51 -10.47 17.22
CA ARG A 97 -8.57 -11.23 18.48
C ARG A 97 -7.26 -11.18 19.24
N LEU A 98 -6.14 -11.22 18.52
CA LEU A 98 -4.81 -11.17 19.10
C LEU A 98 -4.49 -9.78 19.65
N VAL A 99 -4.91 -8.70 18.97
CA VAL A 99 -4.84 -7.33 19.50
C VAL A 99 -5.62 -7.20 20.81
N LEU A 100 -6.83 -7.77 20.90
CA LEU A 100 -7.60 -7.79 22.15
C LEU A 100 -6.94 -8.66 23.24
N TRP A 101 -6.22 -9.71 22.86
CA TRP A 101 -5.45 -10.50 23.81
C TRP A 101 -4.22 -9.74 24.32
N ILE A 102 -3.57 -8.93 23.48
CA ILE A 102 -2.50 -8.00 23.89
C ILE A 102 -3.06 -6.98 24.88
N ALA A 103 -4.24 -6.41 24.61
CA ALA A 103 -4.92 -5.48 25.52
C ALA A 103 -5.06 -6.08 26.94
N ALA A 104 -5.50 -7.33 27.02
CA ALA A 104 -5.65 -8.02 28.31
C ALA A 104 -4.33 -8.22 29.07
N ALA A 105 -3.18 -8.39 28.38
CA ALA A 105 -1.87 -8.41 29.04
C ALA A 105 -1.47 -7.02 29.53
N SER A 106 -1.68 -5.99 28.70
CA SER A 106 -1.37 -4.61 29.05
C SER A 106 -2.16 -4.13 30.27
N MET A 107 -3.43 -4.50 30.39
CA MET A 107 -4.27 -4.13 31.55
C MET A 107 -3.79 -4.71 32.89
N VAL A 108 -2.98 -5.78 32.88
CA VAL A 108 -2.39 -6.40 34.08
C VAL A 108 -0.89 -6.09 34.19
N ASP A 109 -0.39 -5.17 33.35
CA ASP A 109 1.01 -4.70 33.30
C ASP A 109 2.04 -5.83 33.05
N ASP A 110 1.65 -6.86 32.30
CA ASP A 110 2.53 -7.99 31.93
C ASP A 110 3.30 -7.67 30.64
N ALA A 111 4.40 -6.94 30.79
CA ALA A 111 5.24 -6.51 29.67
C ALA A 111 5.80 -7.68 28.83
N SER A 112 6.14 -8.81 29.47
CA SER A 112 6.60 -10.03 28.77
C SER A 112 5.52 -10.56 27.84
N ALA A 113 4.29 -10.71 28.34
CA ALA A 113 3.19 -11.18 27.52
C ALA A 113 2.86 -10.20 26.39
N VAL A 114 2.97 -8.89 26.59
CA VAL A 114 2.76 -7.89 25.53
C VAL A 114 3.76 -8.11 24.37
N ILE A 115 5.04 -8.32 24.68
CA ILE A 115 6.09 -8.54 23.66
C ILE A 115 5.88 -9.89 22.95
N GLU A 116 5.66 -10.97 23.68
CA GLU A 116 5.45 -12.31 23.11
C GLU A 116 4.24 -12.34 22.18
N ARG A 117 3.12 -11.75 22.62
CA ARG A 117 1.88 -11.67 21.84
C ARG A 117 2.04 -10.74 20.62
N GLY A 118 2.83 -9.66 20.74
CA GLY A 118 3.18 -8.79 19.63
C GLY A 118 4.05 -9.49 18.56
N LEU A 119 4.98 -10.36 18.97
CA LEU A 119 5.75 -11.19 18.02
C LEU A 119 4.84 -12.19 17.28
N LEU A 120 3.90 -12.82 17.99
CA LEU A 120 2.89 -13.67 17.37
C LEU A 120 2.03 -12.88 16.37
N LEU A 121 1.71 -11.61 16.66
CA LEU A 121 0.98 -10.73 15.76
C LEU A 121 1.76 -10.49 14.46
N ALA A 122 3.09 -10.35 14.52
CA ALA A 122 3.91 -10.23 13.32
C ALA A 122 3.85 -11.47 12.44
N VAL A 123 3.82 -12.67 13.03
CA VAL A 123 3.64 -13.93 12.28
C VAL A 123 2.27 -13.96 11.60
N VAL A 124 1.20 -13.56 12.32
CA VAL A 124 -0.16 -13.49 11.74
C VAL A 124 -0.20 -12.51 10.56
N PHE A 125 0.45 -11.35 10.65
CA PHE A 125 0.49 -10.39 9.54
C PHE A 125 1.36 -10.84 8.37
N LEU A 126 2.39 -11.66 8.61
CA LEU A 126 3.16 -12.30 7.54
C LEU A 126 2.26 -13.28 6.75
N LEU A 127 1.49 -14.11 7.45
CA LEU A 127 0.48 -14.98 6.82
C LEU A 127 -0.61 -14.17 6.11
N TYR A 128 -1.02 -13.03 6.69
CA TYR A 128 -2.00 -12.13 6.09
C TYR A 128 -1.48 -11.56 4.76
N GLY A 129 -0.21 -11.16 4.69
CA GLY A 129 0.44 -10.72 3.45
C GLY A 129 0.50 -11.82 2.37
N LEU A 130 0.71 -13.08 2.79
CA LEU A 130 0.65 -14.24 1.88
C LEU A 130 -0.77 -14.44 1.32
N ALA A 131 -1.79 -14.33 2.18
CA ALA A 131 -3.19 -14.44 1.78
C ALA A 131 -3.61 -13.30 0.83
N ILE A 132 -3.18 -12.06 1.10
CA ILE A 132 -3.36 -10.94 0.16
C ILE A 132 -2.68 -11.26 -1.18
N SER A 133 -1.45 -11.77 -1.17
CA SER A 133 -0.72 -12.07 -2.41
C SER A 133 -1.40 -13.18 -3.21
N ALA A 134 -1.94 -14.20 -2.54
CA ALA A 134 -2.74 -15.27 -3.12
C ALA A 134 -4.02 -14.79 -3.79
N SER A 135 -4.62 -13.71 -3.26
CA SER A 135 -5.87 -13.15 -3.78
C SER A 135 -5.64 -12.07 -4.84
N SER A 136 -4.82 -11.07 -4.54
CA SER A 136 -4.65 -9.84 -5.33
C SER A 136 -3.92 -10.07 -6.65
N THR A 137 -2.98 -11.01 -6.70
CA THR A 137 -2.20 -11.26 -7.92
C THR A 137 -3.02 -11.96 -8.99
N PRO A 138 -3.74 -13.06 -8.69
CA PRO A 138 -4.68 -13.65 -9.64
C PRO A 138 -5.85 -12.71 -9.99
N PHE A 139 -6.24 -11.80 -9.07
CA PHE A 139 -7.22 -10.76 -9.37
C PHE A 139 -6.70 -9.76 -10.42
N ALA A 140 -5.45 -9.31 -10.32
CA ALA A 140 -4.84 -8.46 -11.34
C ALA A 140 -4.79 -9.15 -12.72
N ALA A 141 -4.46 -10.44 -12.74
CA ALA A 141 -4.52 -11.24 -13.96
C ALA A 141 -5.95 -11.37 -14.52
N LEU A 142 -6.95 -11.55 -13.64
CA LEU A 142 -8.35 -11.57 -14.05
C LEU A 142 -8.78 -10.26 -14.72
N LEU A 143 -8.31 -9.09 -14.27
CA LEU A 143 -8.59 -7.81 -14.92
C LEU A 143 -8.10 -7.78 -16.37
N VAL A 144 -6.94 -8.39 -16.63
CA VAL A 144 -6.38 -8.54 -17.97
C VAL A 144 -7.24 -9.49 -18.81
N ASP A 145 -7.63 -10.64 -18.24
CA ASP A 145 -8.42 -11.67 -18.94
C ASP A 145 -9.82 -11.16 -19.35
N VAL A 146 -10.41 -10.21 -18.61
CA VAL A 146 -11.77 -9.69 -18.86
C VAL A 146 -11.80 -8.37 -19.64
N SER A 147 -10.65 -7.82 -20.01
CA SER A 147 -10.54 -6.54 -20.72
C SER A 147 -9.82 -6.67 -22.05
N THR A 148 -10.28 -5.88 -23.02
CA THR A 148 -9.58 -5.71 -24.29
C THR A 148 -8.39 -4.75 -24.13
N ASP A 149 -7.39 -4.81 -25.01
CA ASP A 149 -6.20 -3.96 -24.91
C ASP A 149 -6.52 -2.46 -24.87
N LYS A 150 -7.59 -2.03 -25.56
CA LYS A 150 -8.08 -0.64 -25.52
C LYS A 150 -8.73 -0.25 -24.19
N GLN A 151 -9.34 -1.20 -23.50
CA GLN A 151 -10.09 -0.98 -22.26
C GLN A 151 -9.24 -1.18 -20.99
N ARG A 152 -8.17 -1.99 -21.08
CA ARG A 152 -7.34 -2.39 -19.95
C ARG A 152 -6.78 -1.20 -19.14
N PRO A 153 -6.20 -0.14 -19.74
CA PRO A 153 -5.66 0.98 -18.94
C PRO A 153 -6.74 1.68 -18.12
N VAL A 154 -7.93 1.86 -18.70
CA VAL A 154 -9.07 2.49 -18.03
C VAL A 154 -9.60 1.60 -16.90
N LEU A 155 -9.75 0.30 -17.15
CA LEU A 155 -10.20 -0.66 -16.14
C LEU A 155 -9.25 -0.68 -14.94
N VAL A 156 -7.95 -0.85 -15.19
CA VAL A 156 -6.93 -0.90 -14.15
C VAL A 156 -6.90 0.39 -13.35
N SER A 157 -6.95 1.55 -14.02
CA SER A 157 -6.99 2.85 -13.34
C SER A 157 -8.19 2.99 -12.42
N ILE A 158 -9.41 2.67 -12.87
CA ILE A 158 -10.62 2.73 -12.03
C ILE A 158 -10.50 1.78 -10.83
N VAL A 159 -10.09 0.54 -11.07
CA VAL A 159 -9.97 -0.47 -10.02
C VAL A 159 -8.93 -0.07 -8.97
N TRP A 160 -7.79 0.49 -9.38
CA TRP A 160 -6.76 0.96 -8.47
C TRP A 160 -7.17 2.24 -7.73
N SER A 161 -7.88 3.17 -8.37
CA SER A 161 -8.44 4.34 -7.68
C SER A 161 -9.44 3.94 -6.60
N MET A 162 -10.16 2.83 -6.78
CA MET A 162 -11.06 2.30 -5.76
C MET A 162 -10.37 1.84 -4.49
N LEU A 163 -9.06 1.55 -4.50
CA LEU A 163 -8.29 1.32 -3.27
C LEU A 163 -8.31 2.56 -2.37
N MET A 164 -8.04 3.74 -2.95
CA MET A 164 -8.06 5.01 -2.21
C MET A 164 -9.48 5.37 -1.75
N VAL A 165 -10.49 5.12 -2.60
CA VAL A 165 -11.90 5.27 -2.19
C VAL A 165 -12.22 4.36 -1.01
N GLY A 166 -11.72 3.12 -1.01
CA GLY A 166 -11.84 2.16 0.09
C GLY A 166 -11.21 2.65 1.39
N ILE A 167 -10.04 3.29 1.33
CA ILE A 167 -9.41 3.92 2.49
C ILE A 167 -10.29 5.05 3.04
N VAL A 168 -10.77 5.95 2.18
CA VAL A 168 -11.60 7.10 2.60
C VAL A 168 -12.93 6.63 3.20
N VAL A 169 -13.67 5.82 2.45
CA VAL A 169 -14.97 5.29 2.89
C VAL A 169 -14.80 4.37 4.10
N GLY A 170 -13.77 3.52 4.11
CA GLY A 170 -13.43 2.66 5.22
C GLY A 170 -13.17 3.45 6.51
N ALA A 171 -12.34 4.49 6.46
CA ALA A 171 -12.08 5.35 7.61
C ALA A 171 -13.35 6.02 8.16
N ILE A 172 -14.24 6.47 7.28
CA ILE A 172 -15.53 7.06 7.69
C ILE A 172 -16.45 6.00 8.31
N LEU A 173 -16.61 4.85 7.65
CA LEU A 173 -17.51 3.79 8.13
C LEU A 173 -17.02 3.13 9.42
N LEU A 174 -15.74 2.79 9.51
CA LEU A 174 -15.13 2.18 10.69
C LEU A 174 -15.20 3.15 11.89
N SER A 175 -14.86 4.43 11.68
CA SER A 175 -14.99 5.45 12.75
C SER A 175 -16.45 5.71 13.14
N SER A 176 -17.38 5.70 12.18
CA SER A 176 -18.81 5.84 12.48
C SER A 176 -19.35 4.63 13.25
N PHE A 177 -18.88 3.43 12.93
CA PHE A 177 -19.29 2.20 13.63
C PHE A 177 -18.82 2.19 15.09
N LEU A 178 -17.62 2.73 15.34
CA LEU A 178 -17.09 2.91 16.69
C LEU A 178 -17.63 4.15 17.41
N GLY A 179 -18.40 5.02 16.75
CA GLY A 179 -18.67 6.39 17.21
C GLY A 179 -19.16 6.51 18.66
N SER A 180 -20.06 5.63 19.11
CA SER A 180 -20.53 5.63 20.51
C SER A 180 -19.45 5.17 21.49
N SER A 181 -18.59 4.25 21.09
CA SER A 181 -17.47 3.71 21.88
C SER A 181 -16.24 4.63 21.92
N CYS A 182 -16.13 5.58 20.99
CA CYS A 182 -15.06 6.58 21.01
C CYS A 182 -15.39 7.81 21.87
N ALA A 183 -16.69 8.08 22.07
CA ALA A 183 -17.15 9.22 22.87
C ALA A 183 -16.99 8.98 24.38
N SER A 184 -16.90 7.71 24.79
CA SER A 184 -16.58 7.30 26.16
C SER A 184 -15.10 7.50 26.46
N ALA A 185 -14.78 8.02 27.64
CA ALA A 185 -13.41 8.10 28.14
C ALA A 185 -12.83 6.74 28.57
N GLU A 186 -13.68 5.70 28.65
CA GLU A 186 -13.27 4.38 29.11
C GLU A 186 -12.72 3.51 27.97
N LEU A 187 -11.51 2.97 28.17
CA LEU A 187 -10.85 2.06 27.23
C LEU A 187 -11.64 0.75 27.01
N THR A 188 -12.42 0.33 28.01
CA THR A 188 -13.29 -0.85 27.96
C THR A 188 -14.35 -0.75 26.87
N ASP A 189 -14.98 0.41 26.72
CA ASP A 189 -16.00 0.66 25.68
C ASP A 189 -15.40 0.64 24.27
N VAL A 190 -14.18 1.17 24.13
CA VAL A 190 -13.39 1.10 22.89
C VAL A 190 -13.07 -0.36 22.54
N ILE A 191 -12.60 -1.14 23.52
CA ILE A 191 -12.29 -2.57 23.36
C ILE A 191 -13.52 -3.34 22.89
N ASP A 192 -14.69 -3.09 23.48
CA ASP A 192 -15.94 -3.73 23.08
C ASP A 192 -16.42 -3.30 21.69
N GLY A 193 -16.26 -2.02 21.36
CA GLY A 193 -16.51 -1.51 20.01
C GLY A 193 -15.65 -2.22 18.96
N VAL A 194 -14.34 -2.33 19.23
CA VAL A 194 -13.38 -3.03 18.38
C VAL A 194 -13.70 -4.52 18.29
N ARG A 195 -14.10 -5.15 19.40
CA ARG A 195 -14.54 -6.56 19.42
C ARG A 195 -15.72 -6.83 18.48
N ARG A 196 -16.71 -5.93 18.46
CA ARG A 196 -17.85 -6.01 17.53
C ARG A 196 -17.38 -5.75 16.09
N LEU A 197 -16.52 -4.76 15.91
CA LEU A 197 -15.98 -4.38 14.61
C LEU A 197 -15.23 -5.54 13.94
N ILE A 198 -14.32 -6.20 14.66
CA ILE A 198 -13.53 -7.32 14.11
C ILE A 198 -14.40 -8.55 13.83
N ALA A 199 -15.54 -8.71 14.50
CA ALA A 199 -16.48 -9.80 14.21
C ALA A 199 -17.28 -9.56 12.92
N VAL A 200 -17.67 -8.30 12.67
CA VAL A 200 -18.52 -7.94 11.52
C VAL A 200 -17.71 -7.63 10.26
N ALA A 201 -16.64 -6.85 10.38
CA ALA A 201 -15.92 -6.30 9.23
C ALA A 201 -15.38 -7.39 8.28
N PRO A 202 -14.69 -8.46 8.73
CA PRO A 202 -14.20 -9.51 7.84
C PRO A 202 -15.31 -10.25 7.08
N VAL A 203 -16.47 -10.46 7.72
CA VAL A 203 -17.62 -11.13 7.09
C VAL A 203 -18.24 -10.26 6.01
N VAL A 204 -18.46 -8.97 6.30
CA VAL A 204 -18.98 -8.02 5.33
C VAL A 204 -18.02 -7.87 4.15
N ILE A 205 -16.73 -7.72 4.43
CA ILE A 205 -15.68 -7.57 3.41
C ILE A 205 -15.58 -8.82 2.53
N PHE A 206 -15.62 -10.01 3.12
CA PHE A 206 -15.66 -11.25 2.35
C PHE A 206 -16.89 -11.32 1.43
N GLY A 207 -18.07 -10.95 1.94
CA GLY A 207 -19.29 -10.85 1.14
C GLY A 207 -19.17 -9.89 -0.04
N LEU A 208 -18.59 -8.70 0.17
CA LEU A 208 -18.34 -7.72 -0.89
C LEU A 208 -17.34 -8.25 -1.93
N VAL A 209 -16.30 -8.97 -1.52
CA VAL A 209 -15.35 -9.62 -2.43
C VAL A 209 -16.03 -10.70 -3.28
N LEU A 210 -16.92 -11.50 -2.69
CA LEU A 210 -17.70 -12.48 -3.45
C LEU A 210 -18.58 -11.78 -4.50
N ILE A 211 -19.25 -10.69 -4.12
CA ILE A 211 -20.07 -9.89 -5.06
C ILE A 211 -19.19 -9.31 -6.18
N ALA A 212 -17.98 -8.85 -5.87
CA ALA A 212 -17.06 -8.26 -6.84
C ALA A 212 -16.66 -9.25 -7.96
N ILE A 213 -16.49 -10.53 -7.62
CA ILE A 213 -15.88 -11.53 -8.52
C ILE A 213 -16.90 -12.52 -9.10
N ALA A 214 -18.05 -12.71 -8.44
CA ALA A 214 -19.02 -13.76 -8.81
C ALA A 214 -19.43 -13.72 -10.29
N GLY A 215 -19.11 -14.78 -11.04
CA GLY A 215 -19.49 -14.91 -12.44
C GLY A 215 -18.77 -13.96 -13.41
N VAL A 216 -17.65 -13.35 -12.99
CA VAL A 216 -16.84 -12.49 -13.86
C VAL A 216 -15.93 -13.32 -14.76
N GLU A 217 -15.31 -14.38 -14.23
CA GLU A 217 -14.40 -15.22 -15.01
C GLU A 217 -15.17 -16.12 -15.99
N PRO A 218 -14.87 -16.06 -17.31
CA PRO A 218 -15.46 -16.95 -18.28
C PRO A 218 -14.97 -18.39 -18.05
N ARG A 219 -15.91 -19.35 -18.03
CA ARG A 219 -15.56 -20.77 -17.85
C ARG A 219 -14.87 -21.32 -19.08
N ILE A 220 -13.79 -22.05 -18.88
CA ILE A 220 -13.12 -22.79 -19.96
C ILE A 220 -14.02 -23.95 -20.37
N ILE A 221 -14.69 -23.80 -21.52
CA ILE A 221 -15.35 -24.89 -22.21
C ILE A 221 -14.26 -25.56 -23.05
N ASN A 222 -13.90 -26.79 -22.71
CA ASN A 222 -12.93 -27.60 -23.45
C ASN A 222 -13.31 -27.60 -24.94
N ASN A 223 -12.62 -26.78 -25.72
CA ASN A 223 -12.59 -26.91 -27.15
C ASN A 223 -11.12 -26.98 -27.54
N ASN A 224 -10.78 -28.02 -28.30
CA ASN A 224 -9.45 -28.42 -28.79
C ASN A 224 -8.76 -27.38 -29.68
N ARG A 225 -9.01 -26.09 -29.49
CA ARG A 225 -8.12 -25.05 -29.97
C ARG A 225 -6.89 -25.13 -29.09
N LYS A 226 -5.83 -25.75 -29.63
CA LYS A 226 -4.46 -25.39 -29.32
C LYS A 226 -4.50 -23.91 -28.98
N GLU A 227 -4.42 -23.58 -27.69
CA GLU A 227 -4.19 -22.22 -27.29
C GLU A 227 -2.96 -21.86 -28.09
N LYS A 228 -3.14 -21.00 -29.09
CA LYS A 228 -2.06 -20.12 -29.48
C LYS A 228 -1.72 -19.47 -28.14
N GLY A 229 -0.75 -20.05 -27.44
CA GLY A 229 0.11 -19.28 -26.59
C GLY A 229 0.50 -18.13 -27.49
N HIS A 230 -0.21 -17.01 -27.34
CA HIS A 230 0.47 -15.76 -27.39
C HIS A 230 1.56 -15.98 -26.37
N SER A 231 2.73 -16.27 -26.96
CA SER A 231 4.04 -16.08 -26.41
C SER A 231 3.98 -15.84 -24.90
N ASN A 232 4.65 -16.62 -24.06
CA ASN A 232 6.10 -16.55 -24.01
C ASN A 232 6.67 -15.16 -24.44
N ASP A 233 5.95 -14.07 -24.17
CA ASP A 233 6.56 -12.81 -23.77
C ASP A 233 7.34 -13.26 -22.55
N GLN A 234 8.62 -13.56 -22.78
CA GLN A 234 9.52 -14.16 -21.84
C GLN A 234 9.32 -13.43 -20.53
N GLU A 235 8.56 -14.01 -19.59
CA GLU A 235 8.58 -13.58 -18.21
C GLU A 235 9.97 -13.96 -17.76
N ILE A 236 10.88 -13.02 -17.95
CA ILE A 236 12.27 -13.13 -17.59
C ILE A 236 12.26 -13.55 -16.11
N SER A 237 12.85 -14.71 -15.82
CA SER A 237 13.07 -15.19 -14.47
C SER A 237 13.51 -14.05 -13.55
N LEU A 238 13.08 -14.04 -12.28
CA LEU A 238 13.55 -13.06 -11.28
C LEU A 238 15.09 -12.92 -11.30
N ALA A 239 15.80 -14.02 -11.59
CA ALA A 239 17.25 -14.01 -11.74
C ALA A 239 17.72 -13.20 -12.96
N ALA A 240 17.08 -13.34 -14.12
CA ALA A 240 17.45 -12.58 -15.32
C ALA A 240 16.96 -11.11 -15.26
N SER A 241 15.86 -10.83 -14.54
CA SER A 241 15.46 -9.46 -14.17
C SER A 241 16.52 -8.78 -13.29
N TRP A 242 17.07 -9.54 -12.34
CA TRP A 242 18.16 -9.09 -11.47
C TRP A 242 19.46 -8.84 -12.25
N THR A 243 19.76 -9.67 -13.24
CA THR A 243 20.91 -9.46 -14.14
C THR A 243 20.76 -8.17 -14.96
N ILE A 244 19.57 -7.87 -15.48
CA ILE A 244 19.30 -6.64 -16.26
C ILE A 244 19.38 -5.38 -15.37
N LEU A 245 18.87 -5.44 -14.13
CA LEU A 245 19.03 -4.34 -13.15
C LEU A 245 20.51 -4.06 -12.85
N ARG A 246 21.33 -5.12 -12.77
CA ARG A 246 22.78 -5.01 -12.52
C ARG A 246 23.58 -4.61 -13.76
N ALA A 247 23.04 -4.86 -14.96
CA ALA A 247 23.71 -4.58 -16.23
C ALA A 247 23.90 -3.09 -16.52
N SER A 248 23.09 -2.21 -15.89
CA SER A 248 23.25 -0.75 -16.05
C SER A 248 23.25 -0.04 -14.69
N PRO A 249 24.36 0.62 -14.30
CA PRO A 249 24.43 1.36 -13.04
C PRO A 249 23.39 2.50 -12.97
N GLN A 250 22.94 2.98 -14.12
CA GLN A 250 21.92 4.01 -14.22
C GLN A 250 20.51 3.50 -13.96
N VAL A 251 20.25 2.23 -14.32
CA VAL A 251 18.99 1.56 -13.99
C VAL A 251 18.91 1.30 -12.50
N GLY A 252 20.00 0.77 -11.91
CA GLY A 252 20.11 0.61 -10.46
C GLY A 252 19.95 1.93 -9.69
N TYR A 253 20.58 3.01 -10.17
CA TYR A 253 20.41 4.34 -9.58
C TYR A 253 18.95 4.81 -9.61
N PHE A 254 18.29 4.70 -10.77
CA PHE A 254 16.89 5.09 -10.91
C PHE A 254 15.95 4.31 -9.98
N PHE A 255 16.13 2.99 -9.90
CA PHE A 255 15.37 2.15 -8.96
C PHE A 255 15.63 2.51 -7.50
N ALA A 256 16.88 2.81 -7.14
CA ALA A 256 17.23 3.27 -5.80
C ALA A 256 16.55 4.61 -5.46
N VAL A 257 16.54 5.55 -6.41
CA VAL A 257 15.84 6.85 -6.24
C VAL A 257 14.36 6.64 -6.00
N LEU A 258 13.69 5.84 -6.83
CA LEU A 258 12.27 5.60 -6.67
C LEU A 258 11.92 4.79 -5.41
N SER A 259 12.80 3.88 -5.00
CA SER A 259 12.64 3.13 -3.75
C SER A 259 12.79 4.04 -2.54
N LEU A 260 13.81 4.92 -2.52
CA LEU A 260 13.98 5.93 -1.48
C LEU A 260 12.81 6.91 -1.45
N PHE A 261 12.32 7.30 -2.64
CA PHE A 261 11.18 8.19 -2.77
C PHE A 261 9.90 7.56 -2.19
N THR A 262 9.61 6.31 -2.57
CA THR A 262 8.48 5.53 -2.03
C THR A 262 8.63 5.35 -0.52
N PHE A 263 9.83 4.98 -0.06
CA PHE A 263 10.12 4.80 1.35
C PHE A 263 9.81 6.08 2.15
N SER A 264 10.28 7.23 1.67
CA SER A 264 10.09 8.52 2.34
C SER A 264 8.64 9.00 2.27
N LEU A 265 7.89 8.69 1.21
CA LEU A 265 6.46 9.03 1.16
C LEU A 265 5.62 8.26 2.19
N PHE A 266 5.98 7.00 2.46
CA PHE A 266 5.18 6.12 3.33
C PHE A 266 5.76 5.94 4.74
N LEU A 267 6.84 6.65 5.11
CA LEU A 267 7.48 6.51 6.43
C LEU A 267 6.52 6.79 7.60
N GLN A 268 5.56 7.68 7.39
CA GLN A 268 4.57 8.06 8.40
C GLN A 268 3.46 7.04 8.63
N GLU A 269 3.32 5.98 7.83
CA GLU A 269 2.17 5.06 7.94
C GLU A 269 2.02 4.41 9.31
N ALA A 270 3.13 4.14 10.01
CA ALA A 270 3.07 3.56 11.36
C ALA A 270 2.94 4.63 12.47
N VAL A 271 3.08 5.91 12.13
CA VAL A 271 3.39 6.98 13.08
C VAL A 271 2.29 8.04 13.14
N LEU A 272 1.53 8.21 12.05
CA LEU A 272 0.57 9.29 11.89
C LEU A 272 -0.61 9.24 12.88
N GLU A 273 -1.23 8.07 13.07
CA GLU A 273 -2.36 7.92 13.98
C GLU A 273 -1.94 8.03 15.45
N PRO A 274 -0.86 7.36 15.91
CA PRO A 274 -0.31 7.58 17.24
C PRO A 274 0.13 9.04 17.47
N TYR A 275 0.62 9.73 16.44
CA TYR A 275 0.94 11.16 16.57
C TYR A 275 -0.31 12.02 16.89
N GLY A 276 -1.43 11.72 16.23
CA GLY A 276 -2.71 12.40 16.46
C GLY A 276 -3.22 12.20 17.90
N GLY A 277 -3.10 11.00 18.44
CA GLY A 277 -3.50 10.71 19.82
C GLY A 277 -2.57 11.35 20.85
N ALA A 278 -1.26 11.15 20.72
CA ALA A 278 -0.30 11.52 21.75
C ALA A 278 -0.12 13.03 21.87
N ILE A 279 -0.16 13.76 20.75
CA ILE A 279 0.16 15.19 20.73
C ILE A 279 -1.10 16.06 20.76
N PHE A 280 -2.17 15.63 20.10
CA PHE A 280 -3.42 16.40 19.99
C PHE A 280 -4.57 15.83 20.83
N ALA A 281 -4.33 14.77 21.63
CA ALA A 281 -5.35 14.10 22.45
C ALA A 281 -6.58 13.63 21.65
N MET A 282 -6.38 13.23 20.39
CA MET A 282 -7.45 12.77 19.52
C MET A 282 -7.93 11.36 19.90
N ASP A 283 -9.25 11.17 19.95
CA ASP A 283 -9.86 9.85 20.15
C ASP A 283 -9.59 8.89 18.96
N VAL A 284 -9.88 7.60 19.14
CA VAL A 284 -9.60 6.55 18.12
C VAL A 284 -10.34 6.82 16.82
N CYS A 285 -11.55 7.36 16.90
CA CYS A 285 -12.36 7.66 15.73
C CYS A 285 -11.80 8.87 14.97
N ALA A 286 -11.32 9.89 15.67
CA ALA A 286 -10.73 11.09 15.12
C ALA A 286 -9.38 10.77 14.45
N THR A 287 -8.52 9.97 15.09
CA THR A 287 -7.26 9.55 14.46
C THR A 287 -7.50 8.64 13.26
N THR A 288 -8.50 7.74 13.32
CA THR A 288 -8.89 6.91 12.18
C THR A 288 -9.32 7.76 10.98
N ARG A 289 -10.03 8.88 11.21
CA ARG A 289 -10.46 9.81 10.15
C ARG A 289 -9.29 10.55 9.47
N LEU A 290 -8.09 10.58 10.06
CA LEU A 290 -6.91 11.13 9.41
C LEU A 290 -6.59 10.39 8.10
N ASN A 291 -6.83 9.08 8.05
CA ASN A 291 -6.70 8.29 6.81
C ASN A 291 -7.64 8.76 5.70
N ALA A 292 -8.86 9.21 6.05
CA ALA A 292 -9.78 9.80 5.09
C ALA A 292 -9.25 11.14 4.56
N ILE A 293 -8.74 11.99 5.45
CA ILE A 293 -8.19 13.31 5.06
C ILE A 293 -7.00 13.13 4.11
N TRP A 294 -6.05 12.27 4.48
CA TRP A 294 -4.91 11.94 3.63
C TRP A 294 -5.35 11.34 2.29
N GLY A 295 -6.26 10.36 2.31
CA GLY A 295 -6.75 9.68 1.10
C GLY A 295 -7.52 10.61 0.15
N ILE A 296 -8.33 11.53 0.66
CA ILE A 296 -9.01 12.56 -0.17
C ILE A 296 -7.96 13.48 -0.82
N GLY A 297 -6.97 13.93 -0.05
CA GLY A 297 -5.83 14.68 -0.57
C GLY A 297 -5.17 13.93 -1.72
N THR A 298 -4.80 12.66 -1.50
CA THR A 298 -4.14 11.82 -2.51
C THR A 298 -4.97 11.62 -3.77
N LEU A 299 -6.29 11.40 -3.65
CA LEU A 299 -7.19 11.32 -4.81
C LEU A 299 -7.20 12.62 -5.62
N LEU A 300 -7.29 13.77 -4.96
CA LEU A 300 -7.21 15.08 -5.62
C LEU A 300 -5.85 15.30 -6.28
N GLY A 301 -4.76 14.87 -5.63
CA GLY A 301 -3.42 14.92 -6.19
C GLY A 301 -3.26 14.08 -7.46
N ILE A 302 -3.73 12.83 -7.43
CA ILE A 302 -3.69 11.93 -8.60
C ILE A 302 -4.51 12.53 -9.76
N ALA A 303 -5.73 13.01 -9.47
CA ALA A 303 -6.61 13.60 -10.47
C ALA A 303 -5.98 14.85 -11.11
N THR A 304 -5.50 15.80 -10.30
CA THR A 304 -4.90 17.04 -10.82
C THR A 304 -3.62 16.80 -11.61
N THR A 305 -2.82 15.79 -11.27
CA THR A 305 -1.59 15.46 -12.00
C THR A 305 -1.82 15.07 -13.45
N GLY A 306 -2.82 14.22 -13.70
CA GLY A 306 -3.11 13.72 -15.05
C GLY A 306 -3.60 14.83 -16.00
N PHE A 307 -4.37 15.79 -15.49
CA PHE A 307 -5.00 16.82 -16.32
C PHE A 307 -4.20 18.13 -16.38
N LEU A 308 -3.50 18.52 -15.32
CA LEU A 308 -2.91 19.87 -15.21
C LEU A 308 -1.39 19.86 -15.25
N PHE A 309 -0.75 19.00 -14.45
CA PHE A 309 0.69 19.11 -14.19
C PHE A 309 1.54 18.36 -15.21
N VAL A 310 1.24 17.09 -15.48
CA VAL A 310 2.04 16.27 -16.41
C VAL A 310 2.06 16.86 -17.83
N PRO A 311 0.93 17.29 -18.42
CA PRO A 311 0.94 17.87 -19.77
C PRO A 311 1.73 19.18 -19.87
N ARG A 312 1.87 19.93 -18.77
CA ARG A 312 2.51 21.26 -18.76
C ARG A 312 3.98 21.23 -18.35
N LEU A 313 4.35 20.41 -17.36
CA LEU A 313 5.68 20.41 -16.76
C LEU A 313 6.50 19.17 -17.12
N GLY A 314 5.88 18.13 -17.66
CA GLY A 314 6.47 16.81 -17.86
C GLY A 314 6.54 15.98 -16.57
N ALA A 315 6.64 14.66 -16.72
CA ALA A 315 6.54 13.71 -15.60
C ALA A 315 7.65 13.89 -14.55
N GLN A 316 8.90 14.13 -14.98
CA GLN A 316 10.05 14.26 -14.07
C GLN A 316 9.95 15.50 -13.17
N ARG A 317 9.64 16.67 -13.75
CA ARG A 317 9.49 17.91 -12.98
C ARG A 317 8.28 17.86 -12.06
N THR A 318 7.21 17.20 -12.50
CA THR A 318 6.00 17.01 -11.67
C THR A 318 6.27 16.11 -10.47
N ALA A 319 7.03 15.02 -10.66
CA ALA A 319 7.43 14.14 -9.56
C ALA A 319 8.30 14.87 -8.52
N LEU A 320 9.26 15.66 -9.01
CA LEU A 320 10.12 16.53 -8.20
C LEU A 320 9.33 17.55 -7.38
N LEU A 321 8.43 18.30 -8.03
CA LEU A 321 7.61 19.31 -7.38
C LEU A 321 6.69 18.67 -6.33
N GLY A 322 6.06 17.53 -6.64
CA GLY A 322 5.26 16.80 -5.68
C GLY A 322 6.09 16.31 -4.49
N GLY A 323 7.32 15.84 -4.71
CA GLY A 323 8.24 15.43 -3.65
C GLY A 323 8.68 16.58 -2.74
N LEU A 324 9.04 17.73 -3.32
CA LEU A 324 9.42 18.92 -2.57
C LEU A 324 8.25 19.47 -1.74
N LEU A 325 7.04 19.56 -2.34
CA LEU A 325 5.83 19.96 -1.63
C LEU A 325 5.50 18.98 -0.50
N SER A 326 5.67 17.67 -0.74
CA SER A 326 5.47 16.64 0.28
C SER A 326 6.40 16.88 1.48
N ALA A 327 7.69 17.18 1.24
CA ALA A 327 8.64 17.49 2.31
C ALA A 327 8.22 18.74 3.11
N VAL A 328 7.78 19.80 2.43
CA VAL A 328 7.30 21.03 3.07
C VAL A 328 6.07 20.76 3.94
N PHE A 329 5.10 20.00 3.44
CA PHE A 329 3.88 19.72 4.20
C PHE A 329 4.11 18.75 5.37
N VAL A 330 5.07 17.83 5.26
CA VAL A 330 5.51 17.02 6.41
C VAL A 330 6.16 17.89 7.48
N LEU A 331 6.98 18.87 7.12
CA LEU A 331 7.51 19.83 8.10
C LEU A 331 6.39 20.69 8.72
N LEU A 332 5.36 21.03 7.93
CA LEU A 332 4.18 21.72 8.46
C LEU A 332 3.39 20.87 9.47
N ILE A 333 3.36 19.54 9.32
CA ILE A 333 2.81 18.61 10.34
C ILE A 333 3.58 18.76 11.66
N VAL A 334 4.92 18.83 11.61
CA VAL A 334 5.74 19.05 12.81
C VAL A 334 5.46 20.40 13.47
N VAL A 335 5.36 21.47 12.66
CA VAL A 335 5.00 22.81 13.16
C VAL A 335 3.61 22.79 13.80
N ALA A 336 2.65 22.08 13.21
CA ALA A 336 1.30 21.95 13.76
C ALA A 336 1.28 21.31 15.15
N GLY A 337 2.09 20.26 15.37
CA GLY A 337 2.22 19.66 16.70
C GLY A 337 2.94 20.56 17.70
N GLY A 338 3.95 21.31 17.26
CA GLY A 338 4.64 22.29 18.11
C GLY A 338 3.72 23.42 18.57
N MET A 339 2.75 23.79 17.72
CA MET A 339 1.70 24.76 18.05
C MET A 339 0.47 24.14 18.73
N ASN A 340 0.41 22.81 18.85
CA ASN A 340 -0.76 22.05 19.27
C ASN A 340 -2.07 22.47 18.55
N SER A 341 -1.97 22.70 17.24
CA SER A 341 -3.09 23.15 16.40
C SER A 341 -3.62 22.00 15.54
N GLU A 342 -4.68 21.34 16.01
CA GLU A 342 -5.35 20.24 15.29
C GLU A 342 -5.86 20.66 13.89
N PRO A 343 -6.46 21.85 13.67
CA PRO A 343 -6.87 22.27 12.33
C PRO A 343 -5.69 22.42 11.37
N LEU A 344 -4.55 22.95 11.85
CA LEU A 344 -3.34 23.08 11.05
C LEU A 344 -2.77 21.70 10.70
N PHE A 345 -2.79 20.75 11.64
CA PHE A 345 -2.38 19.37 11.40
C PHE A 345 -3.23 18.69 10.32
N LYS A 346 -4.56 18.76 10.43
CA LYS A 346 -5.48 18.22 9.43
C LYS A 346 -5.29 18.87 8.05
N GLY A 347 -5.09 20.19 8.00
CA GLY A 347 -4.79 20.93 6.78
C GLY A 347 -3.46 20.52 6.14
N ALA A 348 -2.39 20.42 6.94
CA ALA A 348 -1.08 19.97 6.50
C ALA A 348 -1.12 18.52 5.98
N LEU A 349 -1.85 17.64 6.66
CA LEU A 349 -2.02 16.24 6.24
C LEU A 349 -2.77 16.13 4.91
N PHE A 350 -3.81 16.92 4.70
CA PHE A 350 -4.54 16.99 3.43
C PHE A 350 -3.61 17.44 2.29
N LEU A 351 -2.85 18.52 2.51
CA LEU A 351 -1.91 19.05 1.53
C LEU A 351 -0.77 18.07 1.24
N PHE A 352 -0.26 17.39 2.26
CA PHE A 352 0.70 16.30 2.11
C PHE A 352 0.11 15.17 1.26
N GLY A 353 -1.12 14.74 1.55
CA GLY A 353 -1.82 13.74 0.74
C GLY A 353 -1.90 14.13 -0.72
N ALA A 354 -2.26 15.39 -1.02
CA ALA A 354 -2.31 15.93 -2.37
C ALA A 354 -0.93 15.94 -3.06
N ALA A 355 0.10 16.43 -2.39
CA ALA A 355 1.47 16.43 -2.92
C ALA A 355 2.01 15.01 -3.17
N ALA A 356 1.72 14.08 -2.26
CA ALA A 356 2.07 12.66 -2.38
C ALA A 356 1.35 12.01 -3.57
N GLY A 357 0.06 12.29 -3.75
CA GLY A 357 -0.72 11.86 -4.92
C GLY A 357 -0.15 12.41 -6.22
N ILE A 358 0.27 13.68 -6.23
CA ILE A 358 0.89 14.30 -7.40
C ILE A 358 2.16 13.56 -7.78
N SER A 359 3.03 13.33 -6.80
CA SER A 359 4.32 12.72 -7.05
C SER A 359 4.23 11.23 -7.38
N THR A 360 3.31 10.50 -6.76
CA THR A 360 3.09 9.07 -7.04
C THR A 360 2.65 8.85 -8.48
N ASN A 361 1.67 9.63 -8.96
CA ASN A 361 1.18 9.50 -10.33
C ASN A 361 2.23 9.97 -11.37
N ALA A 362 3.00 11.01 -11.04
CA ALA A 362 4.09 11.48 -11.91
C ALA A 362 5.25 10.47 -11.99
N SER A 363 5.62 9.85 -10.86
CA SER A 363 6.62 8.77 -10.80
C SER A 363 6.19 7.55 -11.61
N LEU A 364 4.91 7.16 -11.53
CA LEU A 364 4.34 6.08 -12.34
C LEU A 364 4.44 6.41 -13.84
N THR A 365 4.06 7.62 -14.23
CA THR A 365 4.12 8.08 -15.63
C THR A 365 5.56 8.08 -16.14
N LEU A 366 6.51 8.53 -15.32
CA LEU A 366 7.93 8.55 -15.67
C LEU A 366 8.47 7.14 -15.88
N MET A 367 8.13 6.21 -14.99
CA MET A 367 8.54 4.82 -15.11
C MET A 367 8.00 4.18 -16.39
N LEU A 368 6.71 4.36 -16.69
CA LEU A 368 6.09 3.83 -17.91
C LEU A 368 6.74 4.41 -19.18
N GLY A 369 7.07 5.70 -19.17
CA GLY A 369 7.74 6.35 -20.31
C GLY A 369 9.21 5.93 -20.52
N LEU A 370 9.85 5.34 -19.52
CA LEU A 370 11.23 4.85 -19.60
C LEU A 370 11.34 3.37 -19.97
N THR A 371 10.22 2.64 -19.94
CA THR A 371 10.21 1.19 -20.14
C THR A 371 10.04 0.86 -21.62
N SER A 372 11.01 0.13 -22.21
CA SER A 372 10.88 -0.35 -23.59
C SER A 372 9.72 -1.35 -23.71
N PRO A 373 8.93 -1.33 -24.81
CA PRO A 373 7.80 -2.24 -25.01
C PRO A 373 8.15 -3.72 -24.83
N LEU A 374 9.35 -4.15 -25.23
CA LEU A 374 9.78 -5.56 -25.12
C LEU A 374 10.08 -6.02 -23.69
N MET A 375 10.38 -5.11 -22.76
CA MET A 375 10.69 -5.46 -21.36
C MET A 375 9.62 -4.96 -20.38
N ALA A 376 8.47 -4.52 -20.88
CA ALA A 376 7.43 -3.88 -20.08
C ALA A 376 6.95 -4.76 -18.93
N GLY A 377 6.67 -6.04 -19.18
CA GLY A 377 6.22 -6.98 -18.13
C GLY A 377 7.23 -7.14 -16.99
N THR A 378 8.50 -7.33 -17.34
CA THR A 378 9.61 -7.51 -16.38
C THR A 378 9.81 -6.28 -15.49
N PHE A 379 9.89 -5.09 -16.10
CA PHE A 379 10.07 -3.85 -15.34
C PHE A 379 8.87 -3.52 -14.45
N ILE A 380 7.64 -3.80 -14.90
CA ILE A 380 6.42 -3.62 -14.09
C ILE A 380 6.42 -4.57 -12.87
N GLY A 381 6.85 -5.83 -13.04
CA GLY A 381 6.95 -6.79 -11.95
C GLY A 381 8.00 -6.41 -10.89
N VAL A 382 9.22 -6.08 -11.33
CA VAL A 382 10.31 -5.62 -10.45
C VAL A 382 9.92 -4.34 -9.71
N TRP A 383 9.26 -3.41 -10.40
CA TRP A 383 8.75 -2.18 -9.81
C TRP A 383 7.74 -2.46 -8.70
N GLY A 384 6.71 -3.28 -8.97
CA GLY A 384 5.71 -3.63 -7.97
C GLY A 384 6.32 -4.29 -6.73
N LEU A 385 7.40 -5.08 -6.91
CA LEU A 385 8.18 -5.66 -5.82
C LEU A 385 8.97 -4.59 -5.06
N ALA A 386 9.74 -3.74 -5.76
CA ALA A 386 10.51 -2.67 -5.15
C ALA A 386 9.63 -1.70 -4.35
N GLN A 387 8.46 -1.35 -4.91
CA GLN A 387 7.47 -0.51 -4.24
C GLN A 387 6.91 -1.17 -2.98
N ALA A 388 6.57 -2.46 -3.05
CA ALA A 388 6.08 -3.21 -1.88
C ALA A 388 7.14 -3.26 -0.77
N TYR A 389 8.39 -3.60 -1.11
CA TYR A 389 9.49 -3.61 -0.14
C TYR A 389 9.78 -2.21 0.41
N ALA A 390 9.82 -1.18 -0.43
CA ALA A 390 10.04 0.19 0.01
C ALA A 390 8.95 0.65 0.99
N ARG A 391 7.67 0.36 0.71
CA ARG A 391 6.57 0.68 1.62
C ARG A 391 6.61 -0.14 2.90
N GLY A 392 6.87 -1.46 2.82
CA GLY A 392 7.02 -2.32 3.99
C GLY A 392 8.14 -1.85 4.91
N LEU A 393 9.32 -1.57 4.34
CA LEU A 393 10.45 -1.03 5.09
C LEU A 393 10.16 0.37 5.62
N ALA A 394 9.36 1.19 4.93
CA ALA A 394 8.93 2.49 5.43
C ALA A 394 8.05 2.36 6.66
N THR A 395 7.05 1.48 6.64
CA THR A 395 6.20 1.22 7.82
C THR A 395 7.06 0.77 9.00
N ILE A 396 7.90 -0.26 8.80
CA ILE A 396 8.80 -0.80 9.84
C ILE A 396 9.78 0.27 10.34
N GLY A 397 10.40 1.00 9.40
CA GLY A 397 11.36 2.06 9.66
C GLY A 397 10.76 3.23 10.43
N GLY A 398 9.53 3.61 10.13
CA GLY A 398 8.80 4.66 10.86
C GLY A 398 8.61 4.32 12.33
N GLY A 399 8.12 3.11 12.64
CA GLY A 399 7.99 2.66 14.03
C GLY A 399 9.32 2.41 14.72
N ALA A 400 10.34 1.90 14.01
CA ALA A 400 11.69 1.72 14.54
C ALA A 400 12.34 3.06 14.90
N LEU A 401 12.22 4.08 14.04
CA LEU A 401 12.68 5.43 14.31
C LEU A 401 11.92 6.05 15.49
N LEU A 402 10.60 5.85 15.58
CA LEU A 402 9.81 6.33 16.71
C LEU A 402 10.29 5.72 18.03
N SER A 403 10.49 4.40 18.09
CA SER A 403 11.06 3.74 19.28
C SER A 403 12.48 4.20 19.59
N LEU A 404 13.33 4.39 18.57
CA LEU A 404 14.70 4.85 18.75
C LEU A 404 14.73 6.27 19.34
N PHE A 405 13.99 7.21 18.76
CA PHE A 405 13.90 8.56 19.29
C PHE A 405 13.19 8.60 20.65
N GLY A 406 12.23 7.70 20.89
CA GLY A 406 11.60 7.50 22.19
C GLY A 406 12.62 7.16 23.30
N GLN A 407 13.61 6.32 23.00
CA GLN A 407 14.68 6.01 23.95
C GLN A 407 15.56 7.23 24.26
N PHE A 408 15.88 8.05 23.24
CA PHE A 408 16.68 9.27 23.44
C PHE A 408 15.93 10.38 24.18
N THR A 409 14.61 10.44 24.03
CA THR A 409 13.76 11.51 24.59
C THR A 409 13.10 11.10 25.91
N GLY A 410 13.27 9.86 26.35
CA GLY A 410 12.72 9.31 27.58
C GLY A 410 11.28 8.78 27.46
N SER A 411 10.58 9.04 26.35
CA SER A 411 9.25 8.49 26.07
C SER A 411 8.97 8.43 24.57
N GLN A 412 8.40 7.32 24.09
CA GLN A 412 7.97 7.17 22.70
C GLN A 412 6.80 8.11 22.33
N ASN A 413 6.03 8.56 23.32
CA ASN A 413 4.88 9.45 23.11
C ASN A 413 5.28 10.95 23.13
N SER A 414 6.57 11.26 23.11
CA SER A 414 7.06 12.64 23.14
C SER A 414 6.94 13.32 21.77
N PHE A 415 6.63 14.62 21.77
CA PHE A 415 6.62 15.43 20.55
C PHE A 415 7.93 15.35 19.78
N SER A 416 9.06 15.36 20.47
CA SER A 416 10.40 15.29 19.86
C SER A 416 10.66 13.96 19.17
N ALA A 417 10.16 12.84 19.71
CA ALA A 417 10.28 11.53 19.05
C ALA A 417 9.52 11.51 17.72
N TYR A 418 8.26 11.94 17.71
CA TYR A 418 7.45 12.04 16.50
C TYR A 418 8.02 13.04 15.49
N ALA A 419 8.41 14.24 15.95
CA ALA A 419 9.02 15.27 15.12
C ALA A 419 10.30 14.75 14.44
N GLY A 420 11.12 13.98 15.16
CA GLY A 420 12.31 13.33 14.59
C GLY A 420 11.98 12.44 13.40
N VAL A 421 10.93 11.61 13.48
CA VAL A 421 10.52 10.75 12.36
C VAL A 421 10.08 11.58 11.15
N PHE A 422 9.24 12.59 11.35
CA PHE A 422 8.77 13.46 10.27
C PHE A 422 9.92 14.30 9.65
N ILE A 423 10.91 14.72 10.44
CA ILE A 423 12.10 15.41 9.91
C ILE A 423 12.92 14.46 9.04
N VAL A 424 13.18 13.23 9.50
CA VAL A 424 13.85 12.20 8.69
C VAL A 424 13.08 11.93 7.40
N GLN A 425 11.75 11.88 7.47
CA GLN A 425 10.89 11.73 6.31
C GLN A 425 11.07 12.88 5.31
N ALA A 426 11.02 14.13 5.77
CA ALA A 426 11.19 15.31 4.94
C ALA A 426 12.58 15.35 4.29
N MET A 427 13.64 15.00 5.05
CA MET A 427 14.99 14.87 4.53
C MET A 427 15.09 13.79 3.45
N GLY A 428 14.47 12.62 3.67
CA GLY A 428 14.42 11.54 2.68
C GLY A 428 13.76 11.96 1.38
N LEU A 429 12.64 12.69 1.46
CA LEU A 429 11.94 13.25 0.29
C LEU A 429 12.80 14.28 -0.46
N LEU A 430 13.51 15.15 0.25
CA LEU A 430 14.43 16.13 -0.35
C LEU A 430 15.60 15.44 -1.05
N ILE A 431 16.24 14.47 -0.40
CA ILE A 431 17.35 13.70 -0.97
C ILE A 431 16.89 12.96 -2.23
N ALA A 432 15.75 12.27 -2.15
CA ALA A 432 15.18 11.56 -3.30
C ALA A 432 14.85 12.53 -4.45
N GLY A 433 14.31 13.71 -4.16
CA GLY A 433 14.09 14.78 -5.14
C GLY A 433 15.40 15.23 -5.81
N ILE A 434 16.43 15.55 -5.04
CA ILE A 434 17.75 15.96 -5.57
C ILE A 434 18.35 14.87 -6.45
N MET A 435 18.22 13.60 -6.04
CA MET A 435 18.68 12.48 -6.85
C MET A 435 17.89 12.35 -8.15
N LEU A 436 16.57 12.63 -8.14
CA LEU A 436 15.73 12.62 -9.34
C LEU A 436 16.15 13.69 -10.37
N LEU A 437 16.74 14.82 -9.93
CA LEU A 437 17.33 15.81 -10.85
C LEU A 437 18.53 15.27 -11.63
N ARG A 438 19.27 14.32 -11.03
CA ARG A 438 20.44 13.70 -11.66
C ARG A 438 20.07 12.52 -12.57
N VAL A 439 18.79 12.12 -12.61
CA VAL A 439 18.32 11.06 -13.51
C VAL A 439 18.24 11.63 -14.93
N ASP A 440 19.18 11.23 -15.78
CA ASP A 440 19.10 11.44 -17.23
C ASP A 440 18.16 10.39 -17.84
N THR A 441 16.94 10.82 -18.12
CA THR A 441 15.86 10.02 -18.71
C THR A 441 16.17 9.59 -20.15
N LYS A 442 16.90 10.41 -20.91
CA LYS A 442 17.27 10.08 -22.31
C LYS A 442 18.37 9.03 -22.37
N LEU A 443 19.33 9.11 -21.45
CA LEU A 443 20.41 8.15 -21.36
C LEU A 443 19.92 6.79 -20.83
N PHE A 444 18.93 6.79 -19.92
CA PHE A 444 18.25 5.57 -19.50
C PHE A 444 17.57 4.86 -20.68
N GLN A 445 16.76 5.57 -21.47
CA GLN A 445 16.08 5.00 -22.65
C GLN A 445 17.06 4.38 -23.64
N ARG A 446 18.14 5.10 -23.97
CA ARG A 446 19.18 4.60 -24.89
C ARG A 446 19.88 3.33 -24.38
N LYS A 447 20.20 3.25 -23.09
CA LYS A 447 20.85 2.07 -22.50
C LYS A 447 19.92 0.85 -22.45
N VAL A 448 18.62 1.08 -22.21
CA VAL A 448 17.61 0.03 -22.25
C VAL A 448 17.47 -0.53 -23.66
N GLU A 449 17.44 0.33 -24.69
CA GLU A 449 17.42 -0.08 -26.10
C GLU A 449 18.68 -0.86 -26.50
N GLN A 450 19.87 -0.41 -26.06
CA GLN A 450 21.14 -1.10 -26.32
C GLN A 450 21.21 -2.47 -25.64
N ALA A 451 20.76 -2.58 -24.37
CA ALA A 451 20.71 -3.85 -23.66
C ALA A 451 19.77 -4.85 -24.37
N LEU A 452 18.61 -4.38 -24.83
CA LEU A 452 17.68 -5.18 -25.64
C LEU A 452 18.32 -5.68 -26.93
N ALA A 453 19.02 -4.80 -27.66
CA ALA A 453 19.72 -5.19 -28.87
C ALA A 453 20.75 -6.30 -28.60
N SER A 454 21.50 -6.19 -27.50
CA SER A 454 22.52 -7.20 -27.14
C SER A 454 21.94 -8.56 -26.74
N VAL A 455 20.79 -8.58 -26.07
CA VAL A 455 20.10 -9.83 -25.70
C VAL A 455 19.49 -10.49 -26.93
N LEU A 456 18.86 -9.71 -27.82
CA LEU A 456 18.30 -10.22 -29.07
C LEU A 456 19.38 -10.81 -29.99
N THR A 457 20.59 -10.22 -30.04
CA THR A 457 21.71 -10.79 -30.80
C THR A 457 22.24 -12.08 -30.17
N SER A 458 22.18 -12.21 -28.83
CA SER A 458 22.62 -13.41 -28.11
C SER A 458 21.65 -14.59 -28.20
N GLU A 459 20.38 -14.37 -28.57
CA GLU A 459 19.40 -15.45 -28.79
C GLU A 459 19.34 -15.91 -30.27
N LEU A 460 20.03 -15.20 -31.17
CA LEU A 460 20.12 -15.53 -32.60
C LEU A 460 21.38 -16.36 -32.95
N ASP A 461 22.33 -16.46 -32.01
CA ASP A 461 23.49 -17.37 -32.04
C ASP A 461 23.21 -18.61 -31.18
#